data_AF-A0A395ILT5-F1
#
_entry.id   AF-A0A395ILT5-F1
#
_cell.length_a   1.000
_cell.length_b   1.000
_cell.length_c   1.000
_cell.angle_alpha   90.00
_cell.angle_beta   90.00
_cell.angle_gamma   90.00
#
_symmetry.space_group_name_H-M   'P 1'
#
loop_
_entity.id
_entity.type
_entity.pdbx_description
1 polymer ?
#
loop_
_entity_poly.entity_id
_entity_poly.type
_entity_poly.pdbx_seq_one_letter_code
_entity_poly.pdbx_strand_id
1 'polypeptide(L)'
;MMNKILTLVASTNDIYSCSITDSCVREREFRGKGWGQEAGQEKGRGEEDEVNYFKSAQWTPDGTTLLTSSADNQIRTFILPPTLLDDPCTPLTLTPYTTHSFPTPVNCLTPTHTSPSQTLVQPST
;
A
#
# COMPACT_ATOMS: atom_id res chain seq x y z
N MET A 1 14.27 10.66 -34.45
CA MET A 1 13.82 10.81 -33.06
C MET A 1 12.93 9.61 -32.76
N MET A 2 13.42 8.59 -32.05
CA MET A 2 12.62 7.40 -31.73
C MET A 2 11.54 7.78 -30.71
N ASN A 3 10.29 7.56 -31.06
CA ASN A 3 9.15 7.61 -30.15
C ASN A 3 9.22 6.42 -29.19
N LYS A 4 9.59 6.67 -27.93
CA LYS A 4 9.60 5.64 -26.89
C LYS A 4 8.16 5.47 -26.39
N ILE A 5 7.57 4.31 -26.66
CA ILE A 5 6.23 3.96 -26.17
C ILE A 5 6.35 3.61 -24.68
N LEU A 6 5.47 4.16 -23.84
CA LEU A 6 5.39 3.80 -22.43
C LEU A 6 4.73 2.42 -22.32
N THR A 7 5.42 1.46 -21.70
CA THR A 7 4.92 0.10 -21.49
C THR A 7 4.54 -0.09 -20.03
N LEU A 8 3.32 -0.57 -19.77
CA LEU A 8 2.88 -0.96 -18.44
C LEU A 8 3.56 -2.29 -18.06
N VAL A 9 4.52 -2.23 -17.13
CA VAL A 9 5.29 -3.40 -16.71
C VAL A 9 4.63 -4.19 -15.58
N ALA A 10 3.91 -3.50 -14.69
CA ALA A 10 3.26 -4.11 -13.55
C ALA A 10 1.99 -3.34 -13.17
N SER A 11 1.02 -4.05 -12.63
CA SER A 11 -0.23 -3.50 -12.13
C SER A 11 -0.74 -4.30 -10.94
N THR A 12 -1.56 -3.68 -10.12
CA THR A 12 -2.38 -4.41 -9.14
C THR A 12 -3.74 -4.80 -9.72
N ASN A 13 -3.99 -4.53 -11.00
CA ASN A 13 -5.29 -4.72 -11.67
C ASN A 13 -6.42 -4.05 -10.86
N ASP A 14 -7.62 -4.61 -10.93
CA ASP A 14 -8.79 -4.11 -10.19
C ASP A 14 -8.84 -4.64 -8.75
N ILE A 15 -7.74 -5.23 -8.26
CA ILE A 15 -7.65 -5.79 -6.90
C ILE A 15 -7.95 -4.68 -5.89
N TYR A 16 -7.44 -3.48 -6.09
CA TYR A 16 -7.70 -2.34 -5.20
C TYR A 16 -8.59 -1.32 -5.91
N SER A 17 -9.67 -1.81 -6.49
CA SER A 17 -10.71 -0.99 -7.12
C SER A 17 -12.10 -1.54 -6.79
N CYS A 18 -12.28 -2.04 -5.57
CA CYS A 18 -13.54 -2.57 -5.05
C CYS A 18 -13.89 -1.88 -3.72
N SER A 19 -15.11 -2.05 -3.21
CA SER A 19 -15.54 -1.40 -1.96
C SER A 19 -14.62 -1.76 -0.78
N ILE A 20 -14.56 -0.88 0.25
CA ILE A 20 -13.83 -1.18 1.50
C ILE A 20 -14.31 -2.50 2.11
N THR A 21 -15.60 -2.80 2.02
CA THR A 21 -16.18 -4.07 2.48
C THR A 21 -15.64 -5.28 1.72
N ASP A 22 -15.52 -5.21 0.40
CA ASP A 22 -14.98 -6.30 -0.42
C ASP A 22 -13.50 -6.54 -0.12
N SER A 23 -12.74 -5.45 0.05
CA SER A 23 -11.33 -5.50 0.46
C SER A 23 -11.20 -6.19 1.84
N CYS A 24 -12.03 -5.83 2.82
CA CYS A 24 -12.04 -6.46 4.14
C CYS A 24 -12.33 -7.96 4.10
N VAL A 25 -13.28 -8.41 3.26
CA VAL A 25 -13.57 -9.83 3.08
C VAL A 25 -12.37 -10.56 2.49
N ARG A 26 -11.80 -10.03 1.41
CA ARG A 26 -10.61 -10.62 0.79
C ARG A 26 -9.42 -10.67 1.75
N GLU A 27 -9.12 -9.59 2.46
CA GLU A 27 -8.03 -9.58 3.44
C GLU A 27 -8.28 -10.55 4.57
N ARG A 28 -9.53 -10.74 5.00
CA ARG A 28 -9.89 -11.78 5.98
C ARG A 28 -9.63 -13.17 5.42
N GLU A 29 -9.91 -13.44 4.15
CA GLU A 29 -9.59 -14.73 3.53
C GLU A 29 -8.07 -14.96 3.44
N PHE A 30 -7.30 -13.93 3.08
CA PHE A 30 -5.84 -13.97 3.08
C PHE A 30 -5.26 -14.18 4.49
N ARG A 31 -5.75 -13.44 5.51
CA ARG A 31 -5.37 -13.59 6.92
C ARG A 31 -5.84 -14.92 7.51
N GLY A 32 -6.98 -15.43 7.07
CA GLY A 32 -7.52 -16.74 7.47
C GLY A 32 -6.61 -17.91 7.09
N LYS A 33 -5.67 -17.70 6.16
CA LYS A 33 -4.61 -18.67 5.84
C LYS A 33 -3.31 -18.50 6.65
N GLY A 34 -3.19 -17.48 7.50
CA GLY A 34 -1.99 -17.21 8.28
C GLY A 34 -2.24 -16.26 9.46
N TRP A 35 -2.31 -16.87 10.66
CA TRP A 35 -2.31 -16.26 12.00
C TRP A 35 -3.66 -15.69 12.48
N GLY A 36 -4.13 -16.23 13.60
CA GLY A 36 -5.43 -15.93 14.21
C GLY A 36 -5.47 -14.67 15.07
N GLN A 37 -6.71 -14.29 15.41
CA GLN A 37 -7.18 -13.23 16.33
C GLN A 37 -7.06 -11.79 15.76
N GLU A 38 -8.02 -10.87 15.94
CA GLU A 38 -9.24 -10.79 16.75
C GLU A 38 -10.23 -9.81 16.06
N ALA A 39 -11.53 -10.07 16.18
CA ALA A 39 -12.59 -9.33 15.51
C ALA A 39 -13.00 -8.10 16.32
N GLY A 40 -12.67 -6.91 15.83
CA GLY A 40 -13.30 -5.65 16.22
C GLY A 40 -14.17 -5.15 15.07
N GLN A 41 -15.47 -5.41 15.16
CA GLN A 41 -16.48 -5.02 14.17
C GLN A 41 -16.97 -3.60 14.47
N GLU A 42 -16.54 -2.62 13.69
CA GLU A 42 -17.18 -1.30 13.66
C GLU A 42 -18.08 -1.19 12.42
N LYS A 43 -19.38 -1.07 12.70
CA LYS A 43 -20.47 -0.92 11.74
C LYS A 43 -20.82 0.56 11.65
N GLY A 44 -20.18 1.28 10.74
CA GLY A 44 -20.56 2.63 10.31
C GLY A 44 -21.50 2.57 9.11
N ARG A 45 -22.66 3.21 9.20
CA ARG A 45 -23.70 3.28 8.16
C ARG A 45 -23.47 4.49 7.26
N GLY A 46 -23.52 4.26 5.95
CA GLY A 46 -24.06 5.21 4.97
C GLY A 46 -23.08 6.23 4.41
N GLU A 47 -22.32 5.83 3.40
CA GLU A 47 -21.71 6.72 2.41
C GLU A 47 -21.42 5.89 1.16
N GLU A 48 -21.77 6.46 0.01
CA GLU A 48 -21.90 5.85 -1.31
C GLU A 48 -20.64 5.09 -1.73
N ASP A 49 -20.79 3.85 -2.22
CA ASP A 49 -19.80 3.00 -2.94
C ASP A 49 -18.37 3.55 -3.11
N GLU A 50 -17.68 3.88 -2.01
CA GLU A 50 -16.33 4.38 -2.10
C GLU A 50 -15.42 3.20 -2.43
N VAL A 51 -15.04 3.17 -3.70
CA VAL A 51 -14.03 2.30 -4.27
C VAL A 51 -12.78 2.43 -3.42
N ASN A 52 -12.27 1.34 -2.84
CA ASN A 52 -11.02 1.33 -2.08
C ASN A 52 -9.88 1.68 -3.03
N TYR A 53 -9.27 2.84 -2.86
CA TYR A 53 -8.14 3.32 -3.67
C TYR A 53 -6.88 3.51 -2.83
N PHE A 54 -5.73 3.64 -3.50
CA PHE A 54 -4.47 4.02 -2.87
C PHE A 54 -4.38 5.54 -2.70
N LYS A 55 -4.23 5.99 -1.45
CA LYS A 55 -3.95 7.38 -1.09
C LYS A 55 -2.51 7.78 -1.44
N SER A 56 -1.57 6.85 -1.29
CA SER A 56 -0.16 7.06 -1.61
C SER A 56 0.57 5.76 -1.92
N ALA A 57 1.64 5.86 -2.70
CA ALA A 57 2.56 4.77 -3.01
C ALA A 57 4.01 5.30 -3.02
N GLN A 58 4.92 4.56 -2.39
CA GLN A 58 6.31 4.95 -2.25
C GLN A 58 7.23 3.75 -2.44
N TRP A 59 8.32 3.94 -3.17
CA TRP A 59 9.37 2.94 -3.32
C TRP A 59 10.30 2.93 -2.12
N THR A 60 10.77 1.75 -1.74
CA THR A 60 11.92 1.63 -0.85
C THR A 60 13.18 2.09 -1.59
N PRO A 61 14.17 2.67 -0.89
CA PRO A 61 15.39 3.20 -1.53
C PRO A 61 16.22 2.14 -2.28
N ASP A 62 16.10 0.88 -1.89
CA ASP A 62 16.74 -0.27 -2.54
C ASP A 62 16.00 -0.73 -3.82
N GLY A 63 14.82 -0.16 -4.12
CA GLY A 63 14.04 -0.44 -5.32
C GLY A 63 13.34 -1.80 -5.33
N THR A 64 13.38 -2.55 -4.23
CA THR A 64 12.84 -3.93 -4.19
C THR A 64 11.39 -4.00 -3.78
N THR A 65 10.87 -2.94 -3.15
CA THR A 65 9.57 -2.96 -2.48
C THR A 65 8.80 -1.67 -2.71
N LEU A 66 7.48 -1.81 -2.86
CA LEU A 66 6.53 -0.70 -2.87
C LEU A 66 5.74 -0.68 -1.56
N LEU A 67 5.68 0.45 -0.89
CA LEU A 67 4.85 0.72 0.27
C LEU A 67 3.64 1.54 -0.15
N THR A 68 2.44 1.19 0.29
CA THR A 68 1.20 1.90 -0.07
C THR A 68 0.34 2.18 1.15
N SER A 69 -0.42 3.27 1.11
CA SER A 69 -1.50 3.57 2.05
C SER A 69 -2.82 3.56 1.29
N SER A 70 -3.80 2.79 1.77
CA SER A 70 -5.12 2.66 1.15
C SER A 70 -6.23 3.28 2.00
N ALA A 71 -7.36 3.61 1.36
CA ALA A 71 -8.54 4.21 1.98
C ALA A 71 -9.12 3.36 3.13
N ASP A 72 -8.93 2.04 3.06
CA ASP A 72 -9.28 1.07 4.12
C ASP A 72 -8.40 1.13 5.40
N ASN A 73 -7.60 2.18 5.56
CA ASN A 73 -6.67 2.38 6.69
C ASN A 73 -5.63 1.25 6.85
N GLN A 74 -5.27 0.62 5.74
CA GLN A 74 -4.21 -0.36 5.70
C GLN A 74 -2.96 0.19 5.02
N ILE A 75 -1.82 -0.26 5.52
CA ILE A 75 -0.53 -0.12 4.85
C ILE A 75 -0.21 -1.46 4.22
N ARG A 76 0.11 -1.46 2.92
CA ARG A 76 0.50 -2.68 2.19
C ARG A 76 1.89 -2.57 1.61
N THR A 77 2.62 -3.67 1.64
CA THR A 77 3.91 -3.81 0.97
C THR A 77 3.79 -4.74 -0.23
N PHE A 78 4.42 -4.41 -1.34
CA PHE A 78 4.52 -5.25 -2.53
C PHE A 78 5.99 -5.50 -2.83
N ILE A 79 6.40 -6.77 -2.81
CA ILE A 79 7.75 -7.15 -3.23
C ILE A 79 7.75 -7.22 -4.74
N LEU A 80 8.74 -6.58 -5.35
CA LEU A 80 8.90 -6.51 -6.78
C LEU A 80 9.87 -7.61 -7.22
N PRO A 81 9.46 -8.46 -8.18
CA PRO A 81 10.36 -9.48 -8.67
C PRO A 81 11.49 -8.87 -9.49
N PRO A 82 12.65 -9.55 -9.55
CA PRO A 82 13.79 -9.09 -10.35
C PRO A 82 13.47 -9.00 -11.85
N THR A 83 12.45 -9.71 -12.31
CA THR A 83 11.98 -9.73 -13.71
C THR A 83 11.06 -8.54 -14.06
N LEU A 84 10.90 -7.55 -13.17
CA LEU A 84 9.96 -6.43 -13.38
C LEU A 84 10.28 -5.59 -14.62
N LEU A 85 11.56 -5.53 -15.02
CA LEU A 85 12.02 -4.76 -16.17
C LEU A 85 12.22 -5.59 -17.42
N ASP A 86 12.02 -6.91 -17.35
CA ASP A 86 12.06 -7.78 -18.53
C ASP A 86 10.85 -7.43 -19.40
N ASP A 87 11.02 -7.28 -20.72
CA ASP A 87 9.93 -6.94 -21.66
C ASP A 87 8.81 -8.00 -21.58
N PRO A 88 7.76 -7.79 -20.77
CA PRO A 88 6.83 -8.85 -20.49
C PRO A 88 5.72 -8.78 -21.53
N CYS A 89 5.35 -9.90 -22.13
CA CYS A 89 4.25 -9.95 -23.09
C CYS A 89 2.90 -9.53 -22.44
N THR A 90 2.82 -9.63 -21.11
CA THR A 90 1.65 -9.23 -20.30
C THR A 90 2.09 -8.52 -19.02
N PRO A 91 1.37 -7.47 -18.56
CA PRO A 91 1.67 -6.80 -17.31
C PRO A 91 1.72 -7.78 -16.13
N LEU A 92 2.72 -7.63 -15.28
CA LEU A 92 2.83 -8.43 -14.08
C LEU A 92 1.76 -8.03 -13.06
N THR A 93 1.02 -8.99 -12.53
CA THR A 93 0.06 -8.76 -11.44
C THR A 93 0.77 -8.85 -10.10
N LEU A 94 0.79 -7.76 -9.34
CA LEU A 94 1.40 -7.69 -8.01
C LEU A 94 0.37 -7.98 -6.91
N THR A 95 0.74 -8.86 -5.98
CA THR A 95 -0.03 -9.16 -4.77
C THR A 95 0.69 -8.62 -3.53
N PRO A 96 -0.05 -8.20 -2.50
CA PRO A 96 0.57 -7.64 -1.30
C PRO A 96 1.34 -8.74 -0.57
N TYR A 97 2.57 -8.44 -0.18
CA TYR A 97 3.39 -9.29 0.65
C TYR A 97 2.99 -9.19 2.12
N THR A 98 2.72 -7.97 2.59
CA THR A 98 2.25 -7.72 3.96
C THR A 98 1.16 -6.67 3.98
N THR A 99 0.23 -6.81 4.92
CA THR A 99 -0.84 -5.84 5.17
C THR A 99 -0.88 -5.53 6.67
N HIS A 100 -0.75 -4.25 7.02
CA HIS A 100 -0.87 -3.77 8.40
C HIS A 100 -2.09 -2.86 8.54
N SER A 101 -3.02 -3.23 9.41
CA SER A 101 -4.24 -2.48 9.70
C SER A 101 -4.03 -1.52 10.86
N PHE A 102 -4.59 -0.32 10.76
CA PHE A 102 -4.56 0.67 11.83
C PHE A 102 -5.99 1.01 12.28
N PRO A 103 -6.23 1.19 13.59
CA PRO A 103 -7.54 1.59 14.11
C PRO A 103 -7.88 3.04 13.76
N THR A 104 -6.89 3.86 13.39
CA THR A 104 -7.06 5.25 13.00
C THR A 104 -6.60 5.49 11.56
N PRO A 105 -7.13 6.53 10.88
CA PRO A 105 -6.72 6.83 9.52
C PRO A 105 -5.23 7.17 9.40
N VAL A 106 -4.55 6.45 8.50
CA VAL A 106 -3.19 6.79 8.08
C VAL A 106 -3.30 7.91 7.05
N ASN A 107 -2.82 9.10 7.41
CA ASN A 107 -2.89 10.29 6.57
C ASN A 107 -1.67 10.44 5.65
N CYS A 108 -0.48 10.08 6.15
CA CYS A 108 0.77 10.20 5.40
C CYS A 108 1.73 9.06 5.75
N LEU A 109 2.53 8.64 4.76
CA LEU A 109 3.72 7.82 4.94
C LEU A 109 4.92 8.68 4.60
N THR A 110 5.81 8.90 5.57
CA THR A 110 7.00 9.73 5.36
C THR A 110 8.24 8.83 5.38
N PRO A 111 9.07 8.83 4.33
CA PRO A 111 10.38 8.18 4.41
C PRO A 111 11.17 8.78 5.57
N THR A 112 11.82 7.94 6.36
CA THR A 112 12.72 8.36 7.45
C THR A 112 14.06 8.89 6.95
N HIS A 113 14.14 9.39 5.73
CA HIS A 113 15.34 10.03 5.22
C HIS A 113 15.17 11.55 5.27
N THR A 114 15.98 12.18 6.13
CA THR A 114 16.19 13.62 6.34
C THR A 114 15.12 14.40 7.13
N SER A 115 15.27 14.41 8.46
CA SER A 115 15.09 15.67 9.21
C SER A 115 16.37 16.51 9.06
N PRO A 116 16.32 17.75 8.56
CA PRO A 116 17.35 18.72 8.93
C PRO A 116 17.07 19.15 10.38
N SER A 117 17.93 18.72 11.30
CA SER A 117 18.14 19.31 12.62
C SER A 117 16.89 19.56 13.51
N GLN A 118 16.52 18.56 14.33
CA GLN A 118 16.07 18.88 15.69
C GLN A 118 17.28 18.80 16.63
N THR A 119 18.15 19.80 16.57
CA THR A 119 19.06 20.08 17.69
C THR A 119 18.24 20.84 18.72
N LEU A 120 17.72 20.12 19.71
CA LEU A 120 17.26 20.73 20.96
C LEU A 120 18.46 21.40 21.61
N VAL A 121 18.64 22.69 21.36
CA VAL A 121 19.53 23.53 22.17
C VAL A 121 18.86 23.61 23.54
N GLN A 122 19.38 22.85 24.51
CA GLN A 122 19.00 23.07 25.90
C GLN A 122 19.37 24.50 26.28
N PRO A 123 18.48 25.27 26.95
CA PRO A 123 18.88 26.55 27.51
C PRO A 123 19.87 26.26 28.64
N SER A 124 21.12 26.65 28.45
CA SER A 124 22.11 26.75 29.53
C SER A 124 21.69 27.90 30.45
N THR A 125 21.52 27.58 31.74
CA THR A 125 21.36 28.52 32.85
C THR A 125 22.65 29.30 33.12
#